data_AF-A0A452ZLP2-F1
#
_entry.id   AF-A0A452ZLP2-F1
#
_cell.length_a   1.000
_cell.length_b   1.000
_cell.length_c   1.000
_cell.angle_alpha   90.00
_cell.angle_beta   90.00
_cell.angle_gamma   90.00
#
_symmetry.space_group_name_H-M   'P 1'
#
loop_
_entity.id
_entity.type
_entity.pdbx_description
1 polymer ?
#
loop_
_entity_poly.entity_id
_entity_poly.type
_entity_poly.pdbx_seq_one_letter_code
_entity_poly.pdbx_strand_id
1 'polypeptide(L)'
;AAVATGGVPQARAQLESKGFISIDCGLPGTASYVDAGTKLSYVSDAGFTDDSAGANHNISAKYIRPQLLRRYHNVRSFPDGARNCYTLRSLVSGHK
;
A
#
# COMPACT_ATOMS: atom_id res chain seq x y z
N ALA A 1 28.67 15.67 22.99
CA ALA A 1 27.25 16.06 22.92
C ALA A 1 26.62 15.27 21.78
N ALA A 2 25.61 14.44 22.08
CA ALA A 2 24.95 13.61 21.08
C ALA A 2 24.00 14.46 20.22
N VAL A 3 24.18 14.42 18.90
CA VAL A 3 23.22 15.00 17.96
C VAL A 3 22.09 14.00 17.82
N ALA A 4 20.95 14.29 18.44
CA ALA A 4 19.72 13.59 18.16
C ALA A 4 19.30 13.95 16.73
N THR A 5 19.58 13.06 15.78
CA THR A 5 18.88 13.05 14.50
C THR A 5 17.42 12.76 14.80
N GLY A 6 16.62 13.81 14.98
CA GLY A 6 15.17 13.68 15.07
C GLY A 6 14.68 12.99 13.81
N GLY A 7 14.35 11.71 13.93
CA GLY A 7 13.72 10.96 12.87
C GLY A 7 12.43 11.69 12.51
N VAL A 8 12.33 12.13 11.26
CA VAL A 8 11.08 12.59 10.69
C VAL A 8 10.07 11.46 10.91
N PRO A 9 8.93 11.68 11.57
CA PRO A 9 7.89 10.67 11.60
C PRO A 9 7.47 10.50 10.15
N GLN A 10 7.89 9.39 9.54
CA GLN A 10 7.49 9.04 8.19
C GLN A 10 5.99 8.85 8.25
N ALA A 11 5.26 9.83 7.71
CA ALA A 11 3.81 9.82 7.70
C ALA A 11 3.36 8.62 6.87
N ARG A 12 2.99 7.55 7.56
CA ARG A 12 2.40 6.35 6.96
C ARG A 12 0.99 6.72 6.50
N ALA A 13 0.74 6.64 5.18
CA ALA A 13 -0.56 6.58 4.51
C ALA A 13 -1.11 7.83 3.77
N GLN A 14 -1.93 7.50 2.75
CA GLN A 14 -2.78 8.33 1.89
C GLN A 14 -3.26 9.66 2.48
N LEU A 15 -3.09 10.75 1.72
CA LEU A 15 -3.77 12.02 1.99
C LEU A 15 -5.29 11.83 1.92
N GLU A 16 -6.00 12.30 2.94
CA GLU A 16 -7.45 12.18 3.10
C GLU A 16 -8.19 12.76 1.91
N SER A 17 -8.69 11.94 0.98
CA SER A 17 -9.60 12.47 -0.05
C SER A 17 -11.01 11.89 -0.02
N LYS A 18 -11.26 10.70 0.57
CA LYS A 18 -12.61 10.07 0.46
C LYS A 18 -13.02 9.12 1.60
N GLY A 19 -12.40 9.18 2.77
CA GLY A 19 -12.78 8.29 3.91
C GLY A 19 -12.38 6.81 3.76
N PHE A 20 -11.79 6.40 2.63
CA PHE A 20 -11.27 5.06 2.41
C PHE A 20 -9.74 5.02 2.51
N ILE A 21 -9.21 3.87 2.93
CA ILE A 21 -7.81 3.48 2.75
C ILE A 21 -7.80 2.45 1.63
N SER A 22 -7.10 2.73 0.54
CA SER A 22 -7.03 1.87 -0.63
C SER A 22 -5.56 1.68 -1.01
N ILE A 23 -5.04 0.51 -0.64
CA ILE A 23 -3.64 0.13 -0.87
C ILE A 23 -3.58 -0.94 -1.96
N ASP A 24 -2.60 -0.80 -2.85
CA ASP A 24 -2.28 -1.76 -3.91
C ASP A 24 -1.03 -2.55 -3.50
N CYS A 25 -1.23 -3.81 -3.16
CA CYS A 25 -0.18 -4.67 -2.62
C CYS A 25 0.83 -5.03 -3.70
N GLY A 26 2.10 -4.69 -3.50
CA GLY A 26 3.14 -4.95 -4.49
C GLY A 26 3.35 -3.82 -5.51
N LEU A 27 2.58 -2.72 -5.40
CA LEU A 27 2.87 -1.50 -6.16
C LEU A 27 4.19 -0.90 -5.63
N PRO A 28 5.13 -0.50 -6.50
CA PRO A 28 6.47 -0.10 -6.05
C PRO A 28 6.53 1.31 -5.47
N GLY A 29 7.39 1.47 -4.46
CA GLY A 29 7.79 2.78 -3.91
C GLY A 29 6.60 3.60 -3.41
N THR A 30 6.52 4.85 -3.85
CA THR A 30 5.47 5.82 -3.49
C THR A 30 4.43 6.01 -4.59
N ALA A 31 4.34 5.05 -5.52
CA ALA A 31 3.41 5.14 -6.65
C ALA A 31 1.94 5.17 -6.20
N SER A 32 1.12 5.84 -7.00
CA SER A 32 -0.32 5.96 -6.77
C SER A 32 -1.07 6.12 -8.09
N TYR A 33 -2.37 5.85 -8.09
CA TYR A 33 -3.25 6.08 -9.23
C TYR A 33 -4.71 6.21 -8.80
N VAL A 34 -5.54 6.78 -9.68
CA VAL A 34 -6.99 6.74 -9.55
C VAL A 34 -7.51 5.68 -10.52
N ASP A 35 -8.23 4.69 -10.00
CA ASP A 35 -8.85 3.67 -10.82
C ASP A 35 -9.97 4.29 -11.68
N ALA A 36 -9.90 4.07 -12.99
CA ALA A 36 -10.81 4.73 -13.93
C ALA A 36 -12.26 4.25 -13.79
N GLY A 37 -12.49 3.00 -13.38
CA GLY A 37 -13.82 2.41 -13.22
C GLY A 37 -14.47 2.79 -11.89
N THR A 38 -13.77 2.54 -10.78
CA THR A 38 -14.27 2.72 -9.41
C THR A 38 -14.09 4.14 -8.88
N LYS A 39 -13.24 4.96 -9.51
CA LYS A 39 -12.85 6.31 -9.05
C LYS A 39 -12.16 6.33 -7.67
N LEU A 40 -11.70 5.17 -7.21
CA LEU A 40 -10.92 5.02 -5.98
C LEU A 40 -9.46 5.41 -6.22
N SER A 41 -8.88 6.12 -5.26
CA SER A 41 -7.46 6.42 -5.24
C SER A 41 -6.73 5.27 -4.58
N TYR A 42 -5.78 4.64 -5.29
CA TYR A 42 -4.90 3.61 -4.76
C TYR A 42 -3.49 4.18 -4.55
N VAL A 43 -2.87 3.78 -3.44
CA VAL A 43 -1.45 4.03 -3.18
C VAL A 43 -0.69 2.74 -2.95
N SER A 44 0.63 2.80 -3.05
CA SER A 44 1.50 1.69 -2.68
C SER A 44 1.31 1.24 -1.24
N ASP A 45 1.30 -0.07 -1.06
CA ASP A 45 1.22 -0.72 0.25
C ASP A 45 2.52 -0.57 1.07
N ALA A 46 3.63 -0.20 0.43
CA ALA A 46 4.94 -0.02 1.08
C ALA A 46 4.89 1.05 2.20
N GLY A 47 4.02 2.06 2.07
CA GLY A 47 3.83 3.07 3.12
C GLY A 47 3.12 2.56 4.37
N PHE A 48 2.68 1.30 4.38
CA PHE A 48 1.90 0.68 5.45
C PHE A 48 2.56 -0.56 6.02
N THR A 49 3.59 -1.11 5.36
CA THR A 49 4.42 -2.19 5.87
C THR A 49 5.70 -1.64 6.47
N ASP A 50 6.48 -2.50 7.13
CA ASP A 50 7.87 -2.16 7.44
C ASP A 50 8.73 -2.22 6.17
N ASP A 51 9.80 -1.44 6.10
CA ASP A 51 10.59 -1.24 4.87
C ASP A 51 11.25 -2.53 4.35
N SER A 52 11.49 -3.50 5.23
CA SER A 52 12.06 -4.82 4.92
C SER A 52 11.00 -5.93 4.77
N ALA A 53 9.71 -5.61 4.84
CA ALA A 53 8.65 -6.62 4.87
C ALA A 53 8.26 -7.09 3.46
N GLY A 54 8.58 -8.36 3.16
CA GLY A 54 8.13 -9.04 1.96
C GLY A 54 8.75 -8.52 0.65
N ALA A 55 8.29 -9.07 -0.47
CA ALA A 55 8.79 -8.75 -1.81
C ALA A 55 7.64 -8.50 -2.80
N ASN A 56 7.81 -7.51 -3.68
CA ASN A 56 6.83 -7.18 -4.71
C ASN A 56 7.00 -8.10 -5.92
N HIS A 57 5.88 -8.58 -6.47
CA HIS A 57 5.86 -9.41 -7.67
C HIS A 57 4.70 -9.03 -8.59
N ASN A 58 4.95 -9.14 -9.89
CA ASN A 58 3.86 -9.14 -10.87
C ASN A 58 3.20 -10.53 -10.91
N ILE A 59 1.89 -10.56 -11.15
CA ILE A 59 1.22 -11.83 -11.45
C ILE A 59 1.68 -12.36 -12.81
N SER A 60 1.52 -13.67 -13.01
CA SER A 60 1.78 -14.28 -14.32
C SER A 60 0.87 -13.71 -15.39
N ALA A 61 1.43 -13.41 -16.57
CA ALA A 61 0.71 -12.87 -17.72
C ALA A 61 -0.51 -13.72 -18.13
N LYS A 62 -0.49 -15.04 -17.87
CA LYS A 62 -1.64 -15.93 -18.15
C LYS A 62 -2.93 -15.58 -17.39
N TYR A 63 -2.81 -14.83 -16.30
CA TYR A 63 -3.95 -14.37 -15.50
C TYR A 63 -4.37 -12.93 -15.85
N ILE A 64 -3.58 -12.22 -16.65
CA ILE A 64 -3.89 -10.86 -17.09
C ILE A 64 -4.96 -10.95 -18.19
N ARG A 65 -6.13 -10.39 -17.91
CA ARG A 65 -7.27 -10.30 -18.84
C ARG A 65 -7.71 -8.82 -18.93
N PRO A 66 -8.33 -8.37 -20.04
CA PRO A 66 -8.74 -6.98 -20.21
C PRO A 66 -9.60 -6.40 -19.07
N GLN A 67 -10.42 -7.24 -18.44
CA GLN A 67 -11.30 -6.88 -17.33
C GLN A 67 -10.64 -6.95 -15.94
N LEU A 68 -9.37 -7.36 -15.86
CA LEU A 68 -8.68 -7.45 -14.58
C LEU A 68 -8.36 -6.05 -14.07
N LEU A 69 -8.82 -5.75 -12.85
CA LEU A 69 -8.54 -4.46 -12.22
C LEU A 69 -7.04 -4.29 -11.95
N ARG A 70 -6.56 -3.05 -12.07
CA ARG A 70 -5.13 -2.74 -11.99
C ARG A 70 -4.47 -3.25 -10.70
N ARG A 71 -5.19 -3.15 -9.58
CA ARG A 71 -4.80 -3.62 -8.23
C ARG A 71 -4.52 -5.11 -8.10
N TYR A 72 -4.79 -5.89 -9.14
CA TYR A 72 -4.52 -7.33 -9.16
C TYR A 72 -3.34 -7.70 -10.06
N HIS A 73 -2.69 -6.73 -10.73
CA HIS A 73 -1.50 -7.03 -11.54
C HIS A 73 -0.26 -7.32 -10.68
N ASN A 74 -0.25 -6.86 -9.44
CA ASN A 74 0.89 -6.97 -8.54
C ASN A 74 0.43 -7.58 -7.22
N VAL A 75 1.37 -8.18 -6.50
CA VAL A 75 1.19 -8.72 -5.16
C VAL A 75 2.45 -8.46 -4.33
N ARG A 76 2.29 -8.36 -3.01
CA ARG A 76 3.40 -8.49 -2.07
C ARG A 76 3.39 -9.90 -1.50
N SER A 77 4.51 -10.61 -1.65
CA SER A 77 4.75 -11.91 -1.01
C SER A 77 5.49 -11.71 0.32
N PHE A 78 5.33 -12.64 1.25
CA PHE A 78 6.05 -12.61 2.53
C PHE A 78 6.67 -13.98 2.80
N PRO A 79 7.80 -14.31 2.13
CA PRO A 79 8.40 -15.64 2.20
C PRO A 79 9.11 -15.91 3.53
N ASP A 80 9.67 -14.87 4.15
CA ASP A 80 10.61 -15.02 5.28
C ASP A 80 9.99 -14.71 6.66
N GLY A 81 8.74 -14.26 6.69
CA GLY A 81 8.08 -13.74 7.89
C GLY A 81 7.04 -14.70 8.47
N ALA A 82 7.21 -15.11 9.73
CA ALA A 82 6.16 -15.80 10.49
C ALA A 82 4.93 -14.89 10.75
N ARG A 83 5.13 -13.57 10.76
CA ARG A 83 4.09 -12.54 10.93
C ARG A 83 4.44 -11.30 10.11
N ASN A 84 3.45 -10.79 9.39
CA ASN A 84 3.58 -9.58 8.57
C ASN A 84 2.46 -8.62 8.94
N CYS A 85 2.79 -7.37 9.21
CA CYS A 85 1.87 -6.38 9.78
C CYS A 85 1.69 -5.20 8.82
N TYR A 86 0.44 -4.76 8.68
CA TYR A 86 0.10 -3.47 8.09
C TYR A 86 -0.25 -2.49 9.21
N THR A 87 0.39 -1.32 9.21
CA THR A 87 0.05 -0.20 10.08
C THR A 87 -0.87 0.74 9.31
N LEU A 88 -2.17 0.67 9.60
CA LEU A 88 -3.15 1.60 9.05
C LEU A 88 -3.29 2.83 9.95
N ARG A 89 -3.59 4.00 9.36
CA ARG A 89 -3.93 5.19 10.14
C ARG A 89 -5.22 4.97 10.94
N SER A 90 -5.43 5.80 11.96
CA SER A 90 -6.63 5.74 12.80
C SER A 90 -7.91 5.77 11.95
N LEU A 91 -8.78 4.81 12.18
CA LEU A 91 -10.11 4.78 11.58
C LEU A 91 -11.07 5.49 12.54
N VAL A 92 -11.76 6.52 12.07
CA VAL A 92 -12.81 7.16 12.87
C VAL A 92 -14.08 6.34 12.75
N SER A 93 -14.59 5.86 13.89
CA SER A 93 -15.83 5.09 13.93
C SER A 93 -17.01 5.94 13.46
N GLY A 94 -17.86 5.40 12.58
CA GLY A 94 -19.16 6.01 12.26
C GLY A 94 -19.18 7.05 11.14
N HIS A 95 -18.08 7.30 10.43
CA HIS A 95 -18.14 8.10 9.19
C HIS A 95 -18.71 7.25 8.04
N LYS A 96 -19.99 7.45 7.75
CA LYS A 96 -20.73 6.82 6.65
C LYS A 96 -21.14 7.89 5.63
#